data_AF-A0ABD1E616-F1
#
_entry.id   AF-A0ABD1E616-F1
#
_cell.length_a   1.000
_cell.length_b   1.000
_cell.length_c   1.000
_cell.angle_alpha   90.00
_cell.angle_beta   90.00
_cell.angle_gamma   90.00
#
_symmetry.space_group_name_H-M   'P 1'
#
loop_
_entity.id
_entity.type
_entity.pdbx_description
1 polymer ?
#
loop_
_entity_poly.entity_id
_entity_poly.type
_entity_poly.pdbx_seq_one_letter_code
_entity_poly.pdbx_strand_id
1 'polypeptide(L)'
;MDQGIINIFKHHYRKRIVKKVLTHMQETTPTIVKTITNCFKKAGFTKDELVQDSDNTDEEDNLPLSELIKLWASYRIAINMDGVTFEDYVNVDTDVNTMGLPTDEDILEKVVENLVSKETNSDENESGGESMDETTVNIPIFDHAYSALAVLRNFISSRENALNMAYSSLNTLEEFVNKE
;
A
#
# COMPACT_ATOMS: atom_id res chain seq x y z
N MET A 1 -2.74 -2.72 0.95
CA MET A 1 -2.98 -1.28 0.74
C MET A 1 -1.61 -0.65 0.49
N ASP A 2 -1.48 0.14 -0.58
CA ASP A 2 -0.19 0.70 -0.99
C ASP A 2 0.35 1.69 0.05
N GLN A 3 1.64 1.57 0.42
CA GLN A 3 2.27 2.44 1.42
C GLN A 3 2.36 3.90 0.95
N GLY A 4 2.51 4.13 -0.36
CA GLY A 4 2.45 5.47 -0.94
C GLY A 4 1.08 6.13 -0.73
N ILE A 5 0.01 5.37 -0.95
CA ILE A 5 -1.36 5.84 -0.69
C ILE A 5 -1.56 6.18 0.80
N ILE A 6 -1.14 5.30 1.72
CA ILE A 6 -1.24 5.53 3.17
C ILE A 6 -0.47 6.79 3.57
N ASN A 7 0.74 6.99 3.03
CA ASN A 7 1.57 8.14 3.34
C ASN A 7 0.95 9.46 2.89
N ILE A 8 0.31 9.48 1.71
CA ILE A 8 -0.42 10.67 1.21
C ILE A 8 -1.57 11.03 2.16
N PHE A 9 -2.36 10.04 2.60
CA PHE A 9 -3.46 10.27 3.54
C PHE A 9 -2.97 10.79 4.89
N LYS A 10 -1.91 10.18 5.45
CA LYS A 10 -1.29 10.61 6.70
C LYS A 10 -0.78 12.05 6.61
N HIS A 11 -0.01 12.35 5.57
CA HIS A 11 0.54 13.69 5.32
C HIS A 11 -0.59 14.72 5.22
N HIS A 12 -1.63 14.43 4.43
CA HIS A 12 -2.75 15.33 4.25
C HIS A 12 -3.54 15.54 5.55
N TYR A 13 -3.82 14.47 6.30
CA TYR A 13 -4.53 14.53 7.57
C TYR A 13 -3.78 15.36 8.62
N ARG A 14 -2.47 15.15 8.77
CA ARG A 14 -1.62 15.94 9.69
C ARG A 14 -1.61 17.40 9.35
N LYS A 15 -1.44 17.71 8.06
CA LYS A 15 -1.49 19.08 7.57
C LYS A 15 -2.82 19.75 7.90
N ARG A 16 -3.95 19.03 7.77
CA ARG A 16 -5.28 19.51 8.16
C ARG A 16 -5.39 19.74 9.67
N ILE A 17 -4.87 18.84 10.51
CA ILE A 17 -4.87 19.02 11.98
C ILE A 17 -4.09 20.28 12.36
N VAL A 18 -2.85 20.41 11.88
CA VAL A 18 -2.00 21.55 12.24
C VAL A 18 -2.65 22.85 11.80
N LYS A 19 -3.22 22.87 10.59
CA LYS A 19 -3.97 24.01 10.09
C LYS A 19 -5.12 24.38 11.04
N LYS A 20 -5.98 23.44 11.42
CA LYS A 20 -7.10 23.70 12.35
C LYS A 20 -6.64 24.17 13.73
N VAL A 21 -5.62 23.54 14.31
CA VAL A 21 -5.09 23.93 15.62
C VAL A 21 -4.54 25.35 15.55
N LEU A 22 -3.77 25.66 14.51
CA LEU A 22 -3.18 26.97 14.31
C LEU A 22 -4.22 28.06 14.04
N THR A 23 -5.29 27.78 13.27
CA THR A 23 -6.39 28.74 13.07
C THR A 23 -7.17 28.99 14.35
N HIS A 24 -7.55 27.94 15.08
CA HIS A 24 -8.27 28.09 16.35
C HIS A 24 -7.45 28.83 17.41
N MET A 25 -6.12 28.66 17.40
CA MET A 25 -5.22 29.42 18.27
C MET A 25 -5.10 30.89 17.84
N GLN A 26 -5.20 31.18 16.54
CA GLN A 26 -5.34 32.55 16.05
C GLN A 26 -6.67 33.18 16.51
N GLU A 27 -7.77 32.42 16.49
CA GLU A 27 -9.10 32.87 16.93
C GLU A 27 -9.30 32.96 18.45
N THR A 28 -8.39 32.44 19.25
CA THR A 28 -8.38 32.67 20.71
C THR A 28 -7.64 33.96 21.09
N THR A 29 -6.77 34.51 20.24
CA THR A 29 -6.25 35.88 20.43
C THR A 29 -7.32 36.99 20.39
N PRO A 30 -8.36 36.96 19.51
CA PRO A 30 -9.42 37.93 19.54
C PRO A 30 -10.33 37.78 20.76
N THR A 31 -10.19 36.80 21.65
CA THR A 31 -10.98 36.80 22.89
C THR A 31 -10.55 37.96 23.80
N ILE A 32 -9.26 38.31 23.84
CA ILE A 32 -8.79 39.49 24.58
C ILE A 32 -9.28 40.77 23.90
N VAL A 33 -9.16 40.85 22.58
CA VAL A 33 -9.62 42.03 21.81
C VAL A 33 -11.14 42.19 21.89
N LYS A 34 -11.92 41.10 21.81
CA LYS A 34 -13.38 41.07 22.01
C LYS A 34 -13.73 41.44 23.45
N THR A 35 -13.00 40.95 24.45
CA THR A 35 -13.21 41.32 25.86
C THR A 35 -12.94 42.81 26.08
N ILE A 36 -11.82 43.33 25.56
CA ILE A 36 -11.49 44.75 25.59
C ILE A 36 -12.58 45.56 24.88
N THR A 37 -12.94 45.18 23.66
CA THR A 37 -14.01 45.85 22.88
C THR A 37 -15.34 45.83 23.63
N ASN A 38 -15.70 44.72 24.29
CA ASN A 38 -16.90 44.61 25.11
C ASN A 38 -16.82 45.47 26.38
N CYS A 39 -15.65 45.62 26.99
CA CYS A 39 -15.43 46.56 28.09
C CYS A 39 -15.57 48.02 27.61
N PHE A 40 -15.03 48.36 26.45
CA PHE A 40 -15.19 49.68 25.82
C PHE A 40 -16.65 49.97 25.44
N LYS A 41 -17.37 48.98 24.90
CA LYS A 41 -18.82 49.03 24.66
C LYS A 41 -19.60 49.29 25.95
N LYS A 42 -19.34 48.49 27.00
CA LYS A 42 -19.99 48.67 28.32
C LYS A 42 -19.71 50.02 28.95
N ALA A 43 -18.53 50.58 28.72
CA ALA A 43 -18.15 51.91 29.21
C ALA A 43 -18.64 53.06 28.30
N GLY A 44 -19.39 52.76 27.23
CA GLY A 44 -20.03 53.76 26.36
C GLY A 44 -19.10 54.42 25.34
N PHE A 45 -17.92 53.84 25.07
CA PHE A 45 -16.92 54.43 24.18
C PHE A 45 -17.13 54.15 22.69
N THR A 46 -18.13 53.35 22.30
CA THR A 46 -18.37 52.99 20.88
C THR A 46 -19.83 53.20 20.49
N LYS A 47 -20.07 53.83 19.33
CA LYS A 47 -21.41 53.96 18.72
C LYS A 47 -21.83 52.63 18.07
N ASP A 48 -23.11 52.33 18.20
CA ASP A 48 -23.74 51.01 18.15
C ASP A 48 -23.94 50.40 16.75
N GLU A 49 -23.07 50.71 15.79
CA GLU A 49 -23.20 50.18 14.44
C GLU A 49 -22.00 49.30 14.10
N LEU A 50 -22.30 48.11 13.57
CA LEU A 50 -21.41 47.07 13.04
C LEU A 50 -21.05 45.93 14.03
N VAL A 51 -21.98 44.99 14.20
CA VAL A 51 -21.63 43.57 14.30
C VAL A 51 -22.68 42.76 13.52
N GLN A 52 -22.34 42.39 12.28
CA GLN A 52 -22.90 41.18 11.70
C GLN A 52 -22.09 40.03 12.29
N ASP A 53 -22.76 39.18 13.05
CA ASP A 53 -22.25 37.84 13.36
C ASP A 53 -22.17 37.08 12.04
N SER A 54 -20.97 36.98 11.47
CA SER A 54 -20.72 36.08 10.35
C SER A 54 -20.69 34.66 10.90
N ASP A 55 -21.84 34.02 10.77
CA ASP A 55 -22.08 32.62 11.05
C ASP A 55 -21.11 31.75 10.23
N ASN A 56 -20.69 30.66 10.88
CA ASN A 56 -19.72 29.69 10.41
C ASN A 56 -20.11 29.17 9.03
N THR A 57 -19.35 29.56 8.02
CA THR A 57 -19.30 28.83 6.75
C THR A 57 -17.85 28.41 6.55
N ASP A 58 -17.67 27.14 6.21
CA ASP A 58 -16.48 26.28 6.06
C ASP A 58 -15.31 26.83 5.20
N GLU A 59 -15.06 28.14 5.18
CA GLU A 59 -14.02 28.82 4.41
C GLU A 59 -12.64 28.81 5.11
N GLU A 60 -12.55 28.34 6.36
CA GLU A 60 -11.31 28.31 7.16
C GLU A 60 -10.20 27.41 6.58
N ASP A 61 -10.56 26.48 5.70
CA ASP A 61 -9.60 25.59 5.05
C ASP A 61 -8.82 26.24 3.88
N ASN A 62 -8.92 27.57 3.68
CA ASN A 62 -8.24 28.29 2.59
C ASN A 62 -6.90 28.96 2.93
N LEU A 63 -6.36 28.87 4.16
CA LEU A 63 -5.01 29.41 4.40
C LEU A 63 -3.95 28.76 3.47
N PRO A 64 -3.20 29.58 2.71
CA PRO A 64 -2.12 29.10 1.87
C PRO A 64 -0.97 28.54 2.70
N LEU A 65 -0.24 27.58 2.12
CA LEU A 65 0.87 26.89 2.79
C LEU A 65 1.93 27.86 3.33
N SER A 66 2.18 28.96 2.62
CA SER A 66 3.13 29.99 3.01
C SER A 66 2.74 30.70 4.31
N GLU A 67 1.46 30.90 4.57
CA GLU A 67 0.95 31.47 5.82
C GLU A 67 1.02 30.47 6.96
N LEU A 68 0.72 29.20 6.69
CA LEU A 68 0.83 28.13 7.67
C LEU A 68 2.26 27.97 8.20
N ILE A 69 3.26 28.05 7.32
CA ILE A 69 4.68 27.99 7.69
C ILE A 69 5.06 29.16 8.59
N LYS A 70 4.56 30.38 8.29
CA LYS A 70 4.80 31.57 9.11
C LYS A 70 4.16 31.43 10.49
N LEU A 71 2.93 30.90 10.55
CA LEU A 71 2.22 30.71 11.81
C LEU A 71 2.89 29.66 12.70
N TRP A 72 3.38 28.58 12.09
CA TRP A 72 4.19 27.59 12.79
C TRP A 72 5.46 28.23 13.35
N ALA A 73 6.15 29.07 12.58
CA ALA A 73 7.35 29.76 13.04
C ALA A 73 7.07 30.72 14.21
N SER A 74 5.99 31.50 14.16
CA SER A 74 5.60 32.38 15.27
C SER A 74 5.22 31.58 16.51
N TYR A 75 4.55 30.44 16.35
CA TYR A 75 4.21 29.55 17.45
C TYR A 75 5.45 28.97 18.13
N ARG A 76 6.41 28.44 17.35
CA ARG A 76 7.67 27.90 17.91
C ARG A 76 8.38 28.89 18.82
N ILE A 77 8.42 30.16 18.42
CA ILE A 77 9.02 31.24 19.22
C ILE A 77 8.20 31.46 20.50
N ALA A 78 6.87 31.49 20.41
CA ALA A 78 5.99 31.75 21.55
C ALA A 78 6.03 30.63 22.61
N ILE A 79 6.22 29.37 22.21
CA ILE A 79 6.28 28.22 23.13
C ILE A 79 7.70 27.72 23.40
N ASN A 80 8.74 28.47 23.00
CA ASN A 80 10.15 28.12 23.22
C ASN A 80 10.52 26.71 22.68
N MET A 81 9.92 26.33 21.56
CA MET A 81 10.12 25.02 20.92
C MET A 81 11.22 25.13 19.86
N ASP A 82 12.46 25.17 20.32
CA ASP A 82 13.64 25.22 19.45
C ASP A 82 13.95 23.84 18.84
N GLY A 83 14.39 23.86 17.58
CA GLY A 83 14.88 22.67 16.87
C GLY A 83 13.83 21.79 16.19
N VAL A 84 12.54 21.88 16.55
CA VAL A 84 11.47 21.08 15.91
C VAL A 84 10.90 21.81 14.70
N THR A 85 10.93 21.20 13.53
CA THR A 85 10.38 21.75 12.29
C THR A 85 8.95 21.28 12.04
N PHE A 86 8.22 21.98 11.16
CA PHE A 86 6.90 21.52 10.71
C PHE A 86 7.00 20.14 10.02
N GLU A 87 8.10 19.91 9.31
CA GLU A 87 8.37 18.67 8.59
C GLU A 87 8.59 17.49 9.55
N ASP A 88 9.15 17.74 10.74
CA ASP A 88 9.32 16.72 11.78
C ASP A 88 7.96 16.21 12.29
N TYR A 89 6.99 17.10 12.46
CA TYR A 89 5.63 16.72 12.84
C TYR A 89 4.94 15.94 11.72
N VAL A 90 5.10 16.39 10.47
CA VAL A 90 4.51 15.73 9.30
C VAL A 90 5.04 14.30 9.14
N ASN A 91 6.33 14.08 9.42
CA ASN A 91 7.02 12.80 9.22
C ASN A 91 7.17 11.95 10.49
N VAL A 92 6.46 12.30 11.57
CA VAL A 92 6.63 11.67 12.90
C VAL A 92 6.46 10.15 12.92
N ASP A 93 5.76 9.57 11.96
CA ASP A 93 5.47 8.13 11.90
C ASP A 93 5.83 7.51 10.54
N THR A 94 6.69 8.17 9.76
CA THR A 94 7.11 7.66 8.45
C THR A 94 7.76 6.27 8.58
N ASP A 95 8.48 6.03 9.66
CA ASP A 95 9.12 4.74 9.96
C ASP A 95 8.17 3.73 10.63
N VAL A 96 6.92 4.11 10.89
CA VAL A 96 5.93 3.20 11.51
C VAL A 96 5.33 2.34 10.42
N ASN A 97 5.72 1.07 10.43
CA ASN A 97 5.21 0.09 9.49
C ASN A 97 3.70 -0.12 9.70
N THR A 98 2.89 0.28 8.71
CA THR A 98 1.42 0.22 8.80
C THR A 98 0.81 -1.05 8.24
N MET A 99 1.61 -1.85 7.54
CA MET A 99 1.23 -3.18 7.09
C MET A 99 2.37 -4.16 7.35
N GLY A 100 2.04 -5.32 7.91
CA GLY A 100 2.92 -6.47 7.79
C GLY A 100 2.96 -6.87 6.31
N LEU A 101 4.11 -6.69 5.67
CA LEU A 101 4.39 -7.46 4.46
C LEU A 101 4.55 -8.91 4.90
N PRO A 102 3.92 -9.89 4.23
CA PRO A 102 4.22 -11.28 4.51
C PRO A 102 5.72 -11.47 4.32
N THR A 103 6.38 -11.97 5.36
CA THR A 103 7.78 -12.35 5.28
C THR A 103 7.95 -13.51 4.30
N ASP A 104 9.16 -13.73 3.83
CA ASP A 104 9.44 -14.87 2.94
C ASP A 104 8.97 -16.19 3.57
N GLU A 105 9.04 -16.31 4.91
CA GLU A 105 8.50 -17.44 5.67
C GLU A 105 6.96 -17.54 5.55
N ASP A 106 6.23 -16.43 5.71
CA ASP A 106 4.77 -16.39 5.55
C ASP A 106 4.32 -16.73 4.12
N ILE A 107 5.18 -16.46 3.13
CA ILE A 107 4.94 -16.82 1.73
C ILE A 107 5.17 -18.32 1.53
N LEU A 108 6.27 -18.86 2.05
CA LEU A 108 6.58 -20.29 1.97
C LEU A 108 5.50 -21.14 2.64
N GLU A 109 5.02 -20.73 3.82
CA GLU A 109 3.96 -21.45 4.54
C GLU A 109 2.65 -21.50 3.71
N LYS A 110 2.26 -20.41 3.08
CA LYS A 110 1.10 -20.37 2.17
C LYS A 110 1.27 -21.21 0.90
N VAL A 111 2.48 -21.27 0.35
CA VAL A 111 2.76 -22.12 -0.82
C VAL A 111 2.65 -23.59 -0.44
N VAL A 112 3.22 -23.98 0.70
CA VAL A 112 3.12 -25.35 1.22
C VAL A 112 1.65 -25.70 1.51
N GLU A 113 0.90 -24.81 2.16
CA GLU A 113 -0.52 -25.01 2.45
C GLU A 113 -1.37 -25.18 1.17
N ASN A 114 -1.08 -24.40 0.11
CA ASN A 114 -1.72 -24.54 -1.19
C ASN A 114 -1.36 -25.85 -1.91
N LEU A 115 -0.11 -26.33 -1.79
CA LEU A 115 0.32 -27.60 -2.39
C LEU A 115 -0.34 -28.79 -1.67
N VAL A 116 -0.37 -28.77 -0.33
CA VAL A 116 -1.01 -29.81 0.49
C VAL A 116 -2.52 -29.87 0.21
N SER A 117 -3.18 -28.72 0.10
CA SER A 117 -4.62 -28.64 -0.22
C SER A 117 -4.96 -29.16 -1.63
N LYS A 118 -4.01 -29.14 -2.56
CA LYS A 118 -4.17 -29.66 -3.93
C LYS A 118 -3.90 -31.16 -4.02
N GLU A 119 -3.12 -31.72 -3.11
CA GLU A 119 -2.87 -33.17 -3.02
C GLU A 119 -4.00 -33.94 -2.28
N THR A 120 -4.83 -33.27 -1.48
CA THR A 120 -5.93 -33.93 -0.73
C THR A 120 -7.31 -33.86 -1.39
N ASN A 121 -7.49 -33.13 -2.49
CA ASN A 121 -8.75 -33.10 -3.24
C ASN A 121 -8.61 -33.86 -4.57
N SER A 122 -8.32 -35.16 -4.46
CA SER A 122 -8.66 -36.12 -5.49
C SER A 122 -10.02 -36.74 -5.14
N ASP A 123 -11.10 -36.01 -5.41
CA ASP A 123 -12.42 -36.60 -5.61
C ASP A 123 -13.33 -35.67 -6.43
N GLU A 124 -14.29 -36.30 -7.09
CA GLU A 124 -14.77 -36.00 -8.44
C GLU A 124 -15.71 -34.78 -8.59
N ASN A 125 -15.64 -34.17 -9.80
CA ASN A 125 -16.67 -33.43 -10.53
C ASN A 125 -17.65 -32.50 -9.76
N GLU A 126 -17.60 -31.20 -10.07
CA GLU A 126 -18.81 -30.52 -10.56
C GLU A 126 -18.49 -29.29 -11.43
N SER A 127 -19.32 -29.15 -12.46
CA SER A 127 -19.22 -28.23 -13.58
C SER A 127 -19.58 -26.79 -13.21
N GLY A 128 -18.78 -25.82 -13.70
CA GLY A 128 -19.29 -24.55 -14.18
C GLY A 128 -18.58 -23.29 -13.69
N GLY A 129 -18.00 -22.52 -14.62
CA GLY A 129 -17.66 -21.12 -14.41
C GLY A 129 -16.35 -20.69 -15.07
N GLU A 130 -16.45 -20.05 -16.23
CA GLU A 130 -15.37 -19.47 -17.02
C GLU A 130 -14.50 -18.47 -16.23
N SER A 131 -13.17 -18.55 -16.35
CA SER A 131 -12.33 -17.42 -16.82
C SER A 131 -10.83 -17.77 -16.81
N MET A 132 -10.24 -17.69 -18.02
CA MET A 132 -8.82 -17.48 -18.36
C MET A 132 -7.76 -18.01 -17.39
N ASP A 133 -7.41 -19.28 -17.56
CA ASP A 133 -6.19 -19.87 -17.00
C ASP A 133 -5.00 -19.55 -17.93
N GLU A 134 -4.15 -18.62 -17.49
CA GLU A 134 -2.77 -18.51 -17.97
C GLU A 134 -2.09 -19.84 -17.66
N THR A 135 -2.08 -20.72 -18.65
CA THR A 135 -1.44 -22.02 -18.54
C THR A 135 0.05 -21.78 -18.38
N THR A 136 0.53 -21.73 -17.14
CA THR A 136 1.97 -21.75 -16.84
C THR A 136 2.48 -23.09 -17.33
N VAL A 137 3.02 -23.10 -18.55
CA VAL A 137 3.69 -24.26 -19.12
C VAL A 137 4.84 -24.58 -18.18
N ASN A 138 4.66 -25.61 -17.35
CA ASN A 138 5.71 -26.17 -16.52
C ASN A 138 6.73 -26.79 -17.46
N ILE A 139 7.75 -26.02 -17.86
CA ILE A 139 8.85 -26.49 -18.69
C ILE A 139 9.68 -27.42 -17.81
N PRO A 140 9.70 -28.74 -18.06
CA PRO A 140 10.50 -29.65 -17.27
C PRO A 140 11.98 -29.31 -17.47
N ILE A 141 12.72 -29.20 -16.37
CA ILE A 141 14.17 -29.04 -16.38
C ILE A 141 14.77 -30.20 -17.20
N PHE A 142 15.75 -29.90 -18.06
CA PHE A 142 16.37 -30.83 -19.02
C PHE A 142 16.60 -32.26 -18.51
N ASP A 143 17.04 -32.40 -17.26
CA ASP A 143 17.30 -33.68 -16.58
C ASP A 143 16.05 -34.55 -16.37
N HIS A 144 14.90 -33.92 -16.08
CA HIS A 144 13.61 -34.60 -15.98
C HIS A 144 13.12 -35.10 -17.34
N ALA A 145 13.33 -34.33 -18.41
CA ALA A 145 12.96 -34.73 -19.76
C ALA A 145 13.78 -35.93 -20.23
N TYR A 146 15.10 -35.91 -19.97
CA TYR A 146 16.00 -37.03 -20.28
C TYR A 146 15.63 -38.30 -19.48
N SER A 147 15.35 -38.16 -18.19
CA SER A 147 14.93 -39.26 -17.33
C SER A 147 13.61 -39.89 -17.79
N ALA A 148 12.62 -39.07 -18.17
CA ALA A 148 11.35 -39.55 -18.71
C ALA A 148 11.53 -40.29 -20.05
N LEU A 149 12.45 -39.81 -20.89
CA LEU A 149 12.78 -40.45 -22.16
C LEU A 149 13.43 -41.83 -21.93
N ALA A 150 14.36 -41.94 -20.97
CA ALA A 150 14.96 -43.23 -20.59
C ALA A 150 13.91 -44.24 -20.09
N VAL A 151 12.92 -43.79 -19.31
CA VAL A 151 11.79 -44.63 -18.88
C VAL A 151 10.97 -45.10 -20.07
N LEU A 152 10.67 -44.21 -21.02
CA LEU A 152 9.93 -44.54 -22.24
C LEU A 152 10.69 -45.57 -23.09
N ARG A 153 12.01 -45.42 -23.23
CA ARG A 153 12.88 -46.36 -23.94
C ARG A 153 12.78 -47.76 -23.34
N ASN A 154 12.90 -47.86 -22.02
CA ASN A 154 12.85 -49.13 -21.31
C ASN A 154 11.48 -49.80 -21.47
N PHE A 155 10.40 -49.03 -21.42
CA PHE A 155 9.05 -49.53 -21.63
C PHE A 155 8.84 -50.09 -23.04
N ILE A 156 9.30 -49.37 -24.07
CA ILE A 156 9.19 -49.81 -25.47
C ILE A 156 10.08 -51.04 -25.71
N SER A 157 11.28 -51.06 -25.12
CA SER A 157 12.21 -52.19 -25.20
C SER A 157 11.68 -53.46 -24.55
N SER A 158 10.81 -53.33 -23.54
CA SER A 158 10.14 -54.45 -22.90
C SER A 158 8.98 -55.04 -23.72
N ARG A 159 8.61 -54.44 -24.86
CA ARG A 159 7.53 -54.96 -25.74
C ARG A 159 8.14 -55.69 -26.93
N GLU A 160 7.84 -56.98 -27.06
CA GLU A 160 8.37 -57.88 -28.12
C GLU A 160 8.01 -57.46 -29.56
N ASN A 161 7.10 -56.49 -29.74
CA ASN A 161 6.65 -55.96 -31.05
C ASN A 161 6.78 -54.44 -31.15
N ALA A 162 7.82 -53.85 -30.56
CA ALA A 162 8.11 -52.45 -30.79
C ALA A 162 8.45 -52.22 -32.29
N LEU A 163 7.52 -51.61 -33.01
CA LEU A 163 7.67 -51.26 -34.43
C LEU A 163 8.99 -50.50 -34.62
N ASN A 164 9.80 -50.86 -35.62
CA ASN A 164 11.06 -50.17 -35.94
C ASN A 164 10.88 -48.64 -36.05
N MET A 165 9.71 -48.20 -36.48
CA MET A 165 9.32 -46.79 -36.53
C MET A 165 9.37 -46.10 -35.16
N ALA A 166 8.98 -46.77 -34.07
CA ALA A 166 9.02 -46.23 -32.73
C ALA A 166 10.46 -46.05 -32.22
N TYR A 167 11.36 -46.98 -32.54
CA TYR A 167 12.79 -46.84 -32.19
C TYR A 167 13.48 -45.74 -32.99
N SER A 168 13.21 -45.62 -34.28
CA SER A 168 13.76 -44.53 -35.11
C SER A 168 13.31 -43.16 -34.62
N SER A 169 12.02 -43.02 -34.27
CA SER A 169 11.49 -41.79 -33.69
C SER A 169 12.12 -41.47 -32.34
N LEU A 170 12.30 -42.48 -31.47
CA LEU A 170 12.92 -42.29 -30.17
C LEU A 170 14.39 -41.88 -30.27
N ASN A 171 15.15 -42.49 -31.20
CA ASN A 171 16.55 -42.13 -31.44
C ASN A 171 16.68 -40.70 -31.96
N THR A 172 15.74 -40.25 -32.80
CA THR A 172 15.69 -38.86 -33.28
C THR A 172 15.44 -37.87 -32.13
N LEU A 173 14.58 -38.24 -31.18
CA LEU A 173 14.31 -37.44 -29.98
C LEU A 173 15.50 -37.42 -29.03
N GLU A 174 16.20 -38.55 -28.82
CA GLU A 174 17.43 -38.61 -28.01
C GLU A 174 18.54 -37.75 -28.63
N GLU A 175 18.73 -37.79 -29.96
CA GLU A 175 19.72 -36.97 -30.65
C GLU A 175 19.40 -35.47 -30.57
N PHE A 176 18.12 -35.11 -30.57
CA PHE A 176 17.68 -33.72 -30.40
C PHE A 176 17.98 -33.21 -28.99
N VAL A 177 17.68 -34.01 -27.96
CA VAL A 177 17.95 -33.67 -26.56
C VAL A 177 19.46 -33.62 -26.27
N ASN A 178 20.28 -34.47 -26.91
CA ASN A 178 21.74 -34.50 -26.68
C ASN A 178 22.54 -33.43 -27.48
N LYS A 179 21.92 -32.65 -28.37
CA LYS A 179 22.59 -31.65 -29.23
C LYS A 179 22.62 -30.23 -28.67
N GLU A 180 21.99 -29.98 -27.52
CA GLU A 180 22.15 -28.76 -26.71
C GLU A 180 23.23 -28.96 -25.64
#